data_AF-A0A380YMN5-F1
#
_entry.id   AF-A0A380YMN5-F1
#
_cell.length_a   1.000
_cell.length_b   1.000
_cell.length_c   1.000
_cell.angle_alpha   90.00
_cell.angle_beta   90.00
_cell.angle_gamma   90.00
#
_symmetry.space_group_name_H-M   'P 1'
#
loop_
_entity.id
_entity.type
_entity.pdbx_description
1 polymer ?
#
loop_
_entity_poly.entity_id
_entity_poly.type
_entity_poly.pdbx_seq_one_letter_code
_entity_poly.pdbx_strand_id
1 'polypeptide(L)' 'MHLFKLTDEQITQLLIPKRFVPPTPPEHEGKNMVYVFDSDDKFELTYDELVEIISKARMAGPKLIPVLGTVN' A
#
# COMPACT_ATOMS: atom_id res chain seq x y z
N MET A 1 -1.49 -9.33 16.40
CA MET A 1 -0.30 -8.85 15.67
C MET A 1 -0.17 -7.35 15.90
N HIS A 2 0.92 -6.89 16.53
CA HIS A 2 1.18 -5.46 16.67
C HIS A 2 1.76 -4.94 15.36
N LEU A 3 0.96 -4.21 14.57
CA LEU A 3 1.37 -3.55 13.32
C LEU A 3 2.50 -2.50 13.52
N PHE A 4 2.91 -2.24 14.77
CA PHE A 4 3.95 -1.28 15.16
C PHE A 4 5.39 -1.61 14.71
N LYS A 5 5.62 -2.60 13.84
CA LYS A 5 6.96 -2.99 13.36
C LYS A 5 7.15 -2.97 11.85
N LEU A 6 6.11 -2.71 11.06
CA LEU A 6 6.26 -2.64 9.60
C LEU A 6 6.84 -1.28 9.20
N THR A 7 7.71 -1.27 8.19
CA THR A 7 8.22 -0.02 7.58
C THR A 7 7.15 0.62 6.71
N ASP A 8 7.31 1.89 6.38
CA ASP A 8 6.36 2.63 5.54
C ASP A 8 6.20 1.97 4.16
N GLU A 9 7.28 1.42 3.59
CA GLU A 9 7.24 0.68 2.34
C GLU A 9 6.44 -0.61 2.48
N GLN A 10 6.65 -1.39 3.54
CA GLN A 10 5.90 -2.62 3.80
C GLN A 10 4.41 -2.33 3.98
N ILE A 11 4.07 -1.24 4.65
CA ILE A 11 2.67 -0.81 4.83
C ILE A 11 2.09 -0.34 3.49
N THR A 12 2.87 0.38 2.69
CA THR A 12 2.48 0.80 1.35
C THR A 12 2.16 -0.40 0.47
N GLN A 13 3.01 -1.44 0.46
CA GLN A 13 2.73 -2.69 -0.26
C GLN A 13 1.41 -3.35 0.15
N LEU A 14 1.03 -3.27 1.43
CA LEU A 14 -0.22 -3.84 1.93
C LEU A 14 -1.46 -3.01 1.55
N LEU A 15 -1.29 -1.70 1.38
CA LEU A 15 -2.38 -0.76 1.10
C LEU A 15 -2.63 -0.53 -0.38
N ILE A 16 -1.64 -0.81 -1.25
CA ILE A 16 -1.79 -0.69 -2.70
C ILE A 16 -2.95 -1.59 -3.18
N PRO A 17 -3.91 -1.05 -3.96
CA PRO A 17 -5.00 -1.83 -4.52
C PRO A 17 -4.51 -3.00 -5.38
N LYS A 18 -5.06 -4.19 -5.15
CA LYS A 18 -4.67 -5.43 -5.87
C LYS A 18 -4.88 -5.34 -7.38
N ARG A 19 -5.71 -4.43 -7.87
CA ARG A 19 -5.93 -4.20 -9.31
C ARG A 19 -4.68 -3.71 -10.05
N PHE A 20 -3.70 -3.15 -9.32
CA PHE A 20 -2.41 -2.75 -9.90
C PHE A 20 -1.44 -3.91 -10.05
N VAL A 21 -1.70 -5.06 -9.43
CA VAL A 21 -0.84 -6.23 -9.57
C VAL A 21 -1.08 -6.83 -10.96
N PRO A 22 -0.05 -6.91 -11.83
CA PRO A 22 -0.21 -7.49 -13.15
C PRO A 22 -0.54 -8.99 -13.04
N PRO A 23 -1.23 -9.55 -14.04
CA PRO A 23 -1.46 -10.99 -14.08
C PRO A 23 -0.13 -11.75 -14.11
N THR A 24 -0.11 -12.91 -13.46
CA THR A 24 1.06 -13.79 -13.49
C THR A 24 1.31 -14.27 -14.91
N PRO A 25 2.52 -14.10 -15.48
CA PRO A 25 2.82 -14.60 -16.81
C PRO A 25 2.70 -16.14 -16.86
N PRO A 26 2.27 -16.72 -18.01
CA PRO A 26 2.09 -18.18 -18.15
C PRO A 26 3.33 -19.00 -17.79
N GLU A 27 4.52 -18.47 -18.06
CA GLU A 27 5.84 -19.09 -17.78
C GLU A 27 6.11 -19.32 -16.28
N HIS A 28 5.32 -18.67 -15.43
CA HIS A 28 5.43 -18.70 -13.99
C HIS A 28 4.17 -19.21 -13.29
N GLU A 29 3.22 -19.79 -14.03
CA GLU A 29 2.07 -20.47 -13.45
C GLU A 29 2.52 -21.57 -12.47
N GLY A 30 1.89 -21.62 -11.29
CA GLY A 30 2.24 -22.57 -10.23
C GLY A 30 3.49 -22.22 -9.42
N LYS A 31 4.21 -21.13 -9.75
CA LYS A 31 5.28 -20.58 -8.91
C LYS A 31 4.72 -19.53 -7.96
N ASN A 32 5.21 -19.50 -6.72
CA ASN A 32 4.87 -18.44 -5.76
C ASN A 32 5.56 -17.14 -6.15
N MET A 33 4.97 -16.41 -7.11
CA MET A 33 5.42 -15.08 -7.48
C MET A 33 4.65 -14.02 -6.71
N VAL A 34 5.38 -13.02 -6.21
CA VAL A 34 4.81 -11.85 -5.55
C VAL A 34 5.35 -10.63 -6.29
N TYR A 35 4.45 -9.81 -6.82
CA TYR A 35 4.83 -8.52 -7.36
C TYR A 35 5.13 -7.56 -6.19
N VAL A 36 6.28 -6.89 -6.24
CA VAL A 36 6.66 -5.89 -5.24
C VAL A 36 6.79 -4.57 -5.97
N PHE A 37 6.03 -3.57 -5.53
CA PHE A 37 6.10 -2.23 -6.10
C PHE A 37 7.28 -1.47 -5.51
N ASP A 38 7.91 -0.60 -6.30
CA ASP A 38 9.02 0.23 -5.84
C ASP A 38 8.78 1.73 -6.12
N SER A 39 9.81 2.55 -5.97
CA SER A 39 9.71 4.00 -6.13
C SER A 39 9.53 4.47 -7.57
N ASP A 40 9.77 3.60 -8.55
CA ASP A 40 9.63 3.93 -9.98
C ASP A 40 8.19 3.72 -10.47
N ASP A 41 7.39 2.94 -9.74
CA ASP A 41 5.98 2.69 -10.04
C ASP A 41 5.10 3.93 -9.82
N LYS A 42 4.11 4.11 -10.70
CA LYS A 42 3.12 5.19 -10.63
C LYS A 42 1.71 4.62 -10.62
N PHE A 43 0.87 5.18 -9.75
CA PHE A 43 -0.51 4.73 -9.56
C PHE A 43 -1.49 5.86 -9.87
N GLU A 44 -2.50 5.56 -10.68
CA GLU A 44 -3.65 6.44 -10.87
C GLU A 44 -4.79 5.99 -9.94
N LEU A 45 -5.05 6.81 -8.93
CA LEU A 45 -6.05 6.57 -7.89
C LEU A 45 -7.21 7.53 -8.07
N THR A 46 -8.43 7.00 -7.95
CA THR A 46 -9.60 7.84 -7.74
C THR A 46 -9.56 8.45 -6.34
N TYR A 47 -10.32 9.53 -6.14
CA TYR A 47 -10.43 10.16 -4.82
C TYR A 47 -10.92 9.18 -3.75
N ASP A 48 -11.93 8.36 -4.06
CA ASP A 48 -12.51 7.40 -3.13
C ASP A 48 -11.51 6.30 -2.73
N GLU A 49 -10.70 5.83 -3.68
CA GLU A 49 -9.63 4.87 -3.39
C GLU A 49 -8.56 5.47 -2.49
N LEU A 50 -8.19 6.73 -2.71
CA LEU A 50 -7.26 7.43 -1.83
C LEU A 50 -7.84 7.57 -0.41
N VAL A 51 -9.12 7.92 -0.27
CA VAL A 51 -9.81 7.98 1.03
C VAL A 51 -9.84 6.61 1.72
N GLU A 52 -10.08 5.54 0.97
CA GLU A 52 -10.08 4.17 1.51
C GLU A 52 -8.69 3.77 2.04
N ILE A 53 -7.64 4.05 1.27
CA ILE A 53 -6.24 3.80 1.68
C ILE A 53 -5.92 4.54 2.98
N ILE A 54 -6.25 5.83 3.04
CA ILE A 54 -6.07 6.69 4.22
C ILE A 54 -6.83 6.11 5.42
N SER A 55 -8.08 5.66 5.21
CA SER A 55 -8.91 5.10 6.28
C SER A 55 -8.31 3.81 6.85
N LYS A 56 -7.82 2.91 5.98
CA LYS A 56 -7.12 1.68 6.39
C LYS A 56 -5.82 1.98 7.13
N ALA A 57 -5.04 2.95 6.66
CA ALA A 57 -3.83 3.40 7.34
C ALA A 57 -4.14 3.92 8.76
N ARG A 58 -5.18 4.74 8.94
CA ARG A 58 -5.59 5.22 10.28
C ARG A 58 -5.97 4.09 11.23
N MET A 59 -6.66 3.06 10.74
CA MET A 59 -7.01 1.89 11.55
C MET A 59 -5.77 1.07 11.95
N ALA A 60 -4.73 1.05 11.11
CA ALA A 60 -3.51 0.31 11.37
C ALA A 60 -2.58 1.02 12.39
N GLY A 61 -2.71 2.34 12.60
CA GLY A 61 -2.09 3.06 13.72
C GLY A 61 -1.92 4.58 13.52
N PRO A 62 -1.74 5.35 14.61
CA PRO A 62 -1.70 6.82 14.59
C PRO A 62 -0.50 7.45 13.86
N LYS A 63 0.54 6.67 13.51
CA LYS A 63 1.73 7.16 12.80
C LYS A 63 1.63 7.10 11.28
N LEU A 64 0.57 6.49 10.72
CA LEU A 64 0.58 6.06 9.32
C LEU A 64 0.19 7.13 8.31
N ILE A 65 -0.21 8.31 8.77
CA ILE A 65 -0.41 9.45 7.88
C ILE A 65 0.28 10.66 8.50
N PRO A 66 1.28 11.25 7.83
CA PRO A 66 1.84 12.51 8.28
C PRO A 66 0.73 13.56 8.28
N VAL A 67 0.50 14.18 9.44
CA VAL A 67 -0.37 15.36 9.53
C VAL A 67 0.34 16.48 8.79
N LEU A 68 -0.13 16.82 7.59
CA LEU A 68 0.27 18.03 6.88
C LEU A 68 -0.40 19.23 7.58
N GLY A 69 0.12 19.59 8.76
CA GLY A 69 -0.36 20.72 9.53
C GLY A 69 0.45 20.90 10.80
N THR A 70 0.94 22.11 11.04
CA THR A 70 1.54 22.49 12.33
C THR A 70 0.44 22.54 13.38
N VAL A 71 0.61 21.77 14.46
CA VAL A 71 -0.14 22.00 15.70
C VAL A 71 0.38 23.31 16.26
N ASN A 72 -0.46 24.34 16.34
CA ASN A 72 -0.15 25.59 17.03
C ASN A 72 -0.03 25.36 18.54
#